data_AF-A0A958LZU2-F1
#
_entry.id   AF-A0A958LZU2-F1
#
_cell.length_a   1.000
_cell.length_b   1.000
_cell.length_c   1.000
_cell.angle_alpha   90.00
_cell.angle_beta   90.00
_cell.angle_gamma   90.00
#
_symmetry.space_group_name_H-M   'P 1'
#
loop_
_entity.id
_entity.type
_entity.pdbx_description
1 polymer ?
#
loop_
_entity_poly.entity_id
_entity_poly.type
_entity_poly.pdbx_seq_one_letter_code
_entity_poly.pdbx_strand_id
1 'polypeptide(L)'
;MSTIINNRKTGNIDKSGSCAIIVLLVDDICYVANVGDSRAIMSTDGGKLAFNLSRDHKPSDIREQDRILSAGGKIYRTEMTKLDNQKDKIIGPLRILPGKLSVSRTLGDIEAK
;
A
#
# COMPACT_ATOMS: atom_id res chain seq x y z
N MET A 1 13.38 -39.73 -24.83
CA MET A 1 12.61 -38.47 -24.68
C MET A 1 13.02 -37.87 -23.34
N SER A 2 14.14 -37.12 -23.32
CA SER A 2 14.72 -36.60 -22.09
C SER A 2 13.99 -35.33 -21.65
N THR A 3 13.32 -35.39 -20.51
CA THR A 3 12.70 -34.24 -19.85
C THR A 3 13.78 -33.22 -19.49
N ILE A 4 13.74 -32.05 -20.14
CA ILE A 4 14.54 -30.89 -19.75
C ILE A 4 13.95 -30.36 -18.43
N ILE A 5 14.57 -30.73 -17.31
CA ILE A 5 14.33 -30.06 -16.03
C ILE A 5 15.03 -28.70 -16.12
N ASN A 6 14.27 -27.67 -16.49
CA ASN A 6 14.73 -26.29 -16.46
C ASN A 6 14.97 -25.90 -15.00
N ASN A 7 16.22 -26.03 -14.57
CA ASN A 7 16.72 -25.57 -13.30
C ASN A 7 16.71 -24.03 -13.31
N ARG A 8 15.54 -23.41 -13.10
CA ARG A 8 15.43 -21.96 -12.92
C ARG A 8 16.24 -21.61 -11.68
N LYS A 9 17.40 -20.98 -11.90
CA LYS A 9 18.18 -20.35 -10.85
C LYS A 9 17.22 -19.49 -10.02
N THR A 10 17.04 -19.83 -8.74
CA THR A 10 16.41 -18.94 -7.77
C THR A 10 17.38 -17.79 -7.52
N GLY A 11 17.48 -16.86 -8.47
CA GLY A 11 18.13 -15.58 -8.23
C GLY A 11 17.42 -14.89 -7.07
N ASN A 12 18.15 -14.05 -6.32
CA ASN A 12 17.52 -13.18 -5.33
C ASN A 12 16.38 -12.41 -6.00
N ILE A 13 15.14 -12.75 -5.66
CA ILE A 13 13.97 -12.04 -6.16
C ILE A 13 13.97 -10.68 -5.46
N ASP A 14 13.95 -9.60 -6.24
CA ASP A 14 13.86 -8.25 -5.69
C ASP A 14 12.54 -8.10 -4.93
N LYS A 15 12.66 -7.70 -3.66
CA LYS A 15 11.55 -7.51 -2.73
C LYS A 15 11.28 -6.04 -2.46
N SER A 16 12.01 -5.14 -3.11
CA SER A 16 11.78 -3.71 -2.98
C SER A 16 10.40 -3.34 -3.53
N GLY A 17 9.84 -2.29 -2.96
CA GLY A 17 8.59 -1.72 -3.39
C GLY A 17 8.56 -0.23 -3.08
N SER A 18 7.66 0.48 -3.77
CA SER A 18 7.54 1.92 -3.62
C SER A 18 6.10 2.36 -3.84
N CYS A 19 5.74 3.46 -3.16
CA CYS A 19 4.58 4.25 -3.52
C CYS A 19 4.91 5.14 -4.71
N ALA A 20 3.87 5.60 -5.41
CA ALA A 20 3.98 6.57 -6.49
C ALA A 20 2.77 7.50 -6.48
N ILE A 21 3.03 8.80 -6.57
CA ILE A 21 2.04 9.83 -6.87
C ILE A 21 2.52 10.56 -8.12
N ILE A 22 1.65 10.63 -9.12
CA ILE A 22 1.98 11.23 -10.42
C ILE A 22 0.93 12.31 -10.70
N VAL A 23 1.42 13.50 -11.03
CA VAL A 23 0.59 14.63 -11.49
C VAL A 23 1.02 14.95 -12.91
N LEU A 24 0.09 14.89 -13.85
CA LEU A 24 0.30 15.24 -15.25
C LEU A 24 -0.62 16.39 -15.61
N LEU A 25 -0.04 17.48 -16.11
CA LEU A 25 -0.75 18.65 -16.59
C LEU A 25 -0.73 18.62 -18.13
N VAL A 26 -1.91 18.66 -18.73
CA VAL A 26 -2.09 18.78 -20.19
C VAL A 26 -3.06 19.91 -20.42
N ASP A 27 -2.57 21.01 -20.99
CA ASP A 27 -3.29 22.28 -21.08
C ASP A 27 -3.90 22.65 -19.71
N ASP A 28 -5.22 22.80 -19.64
CA ASP A 28 -5.95 23.15 -18.42
C ASP A 28 -6.45 21.94 -17.62
N ILE A 29 -6.03 20.72 -17.97
CA ILE A 29 -6.46 19.47 -17.31
C ILE A 29 -5.34 18.92 -16.41
N CYS A 30 -5.70 18.63 -15.16
CA CYS A 30 -4.83 17.99 -14.17
C CYS A 30 -5.23 16.52 -13.95
N TYR A 31 -4.37 15.60 -14.36
CA TYR A 31 -4.51 14.17 -14.10
C TYR A 31 -3.68 13.78 -12.88
N VAL A 32 -4.28 13.03 -11.97
CA VAL A 32 -3.60 12.52 -10.77
C VAL A 32 -3.77 11.01 -10.68
N ALA A 33 -2.64 10.30 -10.61
CA ALA A 33 -2.59 8.86 -10.41
C ALA A 33 -1.83 8.54 -9.11
N ASN A 34 -2.43 7.73 -8.24
CA ASN A 34 -1.84 7.33 -6.97
C ASN A 34 -1.75 5.80 -6.85
N VAL A 35 -0.64 5.33 -6.30
CA VAL A 35 -0.40 3.95 -5.86
C VAL A 35 0.32 4.02 -4.51
N GLY A 36 -0.36 3.63 -3.43
CA GLY A 36 0.17 3.72 -2.07
C GLY A 36 -0.41 4.88 -1.25
N ASP A 37 0.37 5.37 -0.28
CA ASP A 37 -0.05 6.38 0.71
C ASP A 37 0.66 7.73 0.58
N SER A 38 1.33 7.97 -0.55
CA SER A 38 1.67 9.34 -0.96
C SER A 38 0.40 10.12 -1.31
N ARG A 39 0.45 11.46 -1.17
CA ARG A 39 -0.74 12.31 -1.33
C ARG A 39 -0.48 13.55 -2.17
N ALA A 40 -1.37 13.81 -3.12
CA ALA A 40 -1.47 15.07 -3.85
C ALA A 40 -2.58 15.94 -3.26
N ILE A 41 -2.24 17.19 -2.94
CA ILE A 41 -3.16 18.21 -2.41
C ILE A 41 -3.01 19.45 -3.27
N MET A 42 -4.12 20.03 -3.73
CA MET A 42 -4.14 21.30 -4.44
C MET A 42 -4.50 22.42 -3.49
N SER A 43 -3.69 23.48 -3.52
CA SER A 43 -3.95 24.73 -2.80
C SER A 43 -4.51 25.77 -3.78
N THR A 44 -5.62 26.41 -3.43
CA THR A 44 -6.25 27.47 -4.25
C THR A 44 -6.63 28.68 -3.40
N ASP A 45 -7.10 29.76 -4.04
CA ASP A 45 -7.46 31.03 -3.39
C ASP A 45 -6.35 31.57 -2.47
N GLY A 46 -5.12 31.61 -3.00
CA GLY A 46 -3.95 32.09 -2.27
C GLY A 46 -3.59 31.28 -1.02
N GLY A 47 -4.03 30.01 -0.93
CA GLY A 47 -3.77 29.15 0.21
C GLY A 47 -4.93 29.00 1.20
N LYS A 48 -6.07 29.65 0.95
CA LYS A 48 -7.24 29.56 1.82
C LYS A 48 -8.02 28.26 1.66
N LEU A 49 -7.93 27.62 0.50
CA LEU A 49 -8.63 26.38 0.20
C LEU A 49 -7.63 25.28 -0.15
N ALA A 50 -7.89 24.07 0.34
CA ALA A 50 -7.10 22.88 0.06
C ALA A 50 -8.00 21.72 -0.36
N PHE A 51 -7.68 21.07 -1.47
CA PHE A 51 -8.43 19.95 -2.03
C PHE A 51 -7.56 18.71 -2.15
N ASN A 52 -8.04 17.58 -1.64
CA ASN A 52 -7.38 16.30 -1.88
C ASN A 52 -7.57 15.88 -3.34
N LEU A 53 -6.48 15.74 -4.08
CA LEU A 53 -6.51 15.23 -5.46
C LEU A 53 -6.32 13.71 -5.53
N SER A 54 -5.83 13.10 -4.46
CA SER A 54 -5.67 11.66 -4.35
C SER A 54 -6.28 11.12 -3.06
N ARG A 55 -6.48 9.80 -3.01
CA ARG A 55 -6.88 9.07 -1.80
C ARG A 55 -5.79 8.08 -1.44
N ASP A 56 -5.40 8.04 -0.18
CA ASP A 56 -4.41 7.08 0.29
C ASP A 56 -4.95 5.66 0.21
N HIS A 57 -4.13 4.73 -0.25
CA HIS A 57 -4.46 3.32 -0.33
C HIS A 57 -4.06 2.62 0.97
N LYS A 58 -4.91 2.76 1.99
CA LYS A 58 -4.72 2.14 3.30
C LYS A 58 -5.65 0.94 3.52
N PRO A 59 -5.21 -0.08 4.29
CA PRO A 59 -6.08 -1.19 4.67
C PRO A 59 -7.28 -0.77 5.55
N SER A 60 -7.31 0.46 6.06
CA SER A 60 -8.46 1.03 6.78
C SER A 60 -9.54 1.61 5.85
N ASP A 61 -9.23 1.85 4.58
CA ASP A 61 -10.21 2.36 3.60
C ASP A 61 -11.16 1.24 3.19
N ILE A 62 -12.46 1.47 3.31
CA ILE A 62 -13.49 0.44 3.09
C ILE A 62 -13.42 -0.16 1.67
N ARG A 63 -13.11 0.65 0.65
CA ARG A 63 -13.03 0.15 -0.74
C ARG A 63 -11.82 -0.75 -0.93
N GLU A 64 -10.72 -0.40 -0.27
CA GLU A 64 -9.54 -1.24 -0.27
C GLU A 64 -9.75 -2.52 0.54
N GLN A 65 -10.47 -2.46 1.68
CA GLN A 65 -10.85 -3.65 2.45
C GLN A 65 -11.64 -4.63 1.59
N ASP A 66 -12.70 -4.15 0.94
CA ASP A 66 -13.55 -4.98 0.09
C ASP A 66 -12.73 -5.62 -1.05
N ARG A 67 -11.87 -4.82 -1.70
CA ARG A 67 -10.99 -5.32 -2.77
C ARG A 67 -10.02 -6.39 -2.28
N ILE A 68 -9.38 -6.19 -1.13
CA ILE A 68 -8.41 -7.13 -0.54
C ILE A 68 -9.11 -8.44 -0.17
N LEU A 69 -10.22 -8.36 0.55
CA LEU A 69 -10.96 -9.53 1.02
C LEU A 69 -11.56 -10.33 -0.15
N SER A 70 -12.12 -9.64 -1.15
CA SER A 70 -12.67 -10.28 -2.36
C SER A 70 -11.59 -11.00 -3.19
N ALA A 71 -10.33 -10.54 -3.10
CA ALA A 71 -9.19 -11.18 -3.75
C ALA A 71 -8.56 -12.31 -2.90
N GLY A 72 -9.14 -12.66 -1.75
CA GLY A 72 -8.63 -13.70 -0.83
C GLY A 72 -7.49 -13.25 0.10
N GLY A 73 -7.16 -11.96 0.11
CA GLY A 73 -6.21 -11.37 1.04
C GLY A 73 -6.78 -11.25 2.46
N LYS A 74 -5.92 -10.90 3.43
CA LYS A 74 -6.33 -10.70 4.83
C LYS A 74 -5.82 -9.37 5.36
N ILE A 75 -6.57 -8.79 6.29
CA ILE A 75 -6.17 -7.58 7.01
C ILE A 75 -6.01 -7.93 8.49
N TYR A 76 -4.91 -7.51 9.08
CA TYR A 76 -4.57 -7.83 10.47
C TYR A 76 -3.80 -6.69 11.14
N ARG A 77 -3.67 -6.74 12.47
CA ARG A 77 -2.84 -5.83 13.27
C ARG A 77 -2.09 -6.64 14.34
N THR A 78 -0.87 -6.23 14.65
CA THR A 78 -0.09 -6.82 15.74
C THR A 78 -0.48 -6.18 17.06
N GLU A 79 -0.57 -6.95 18.12
CA GLU A 79 -0.86 -6.46 19.48
C GLU A 79 0.29 -6.88 20.40
N MET A 80 0.90 -5.91 21.11
CA MET A 80 2.00 -6.14 22.04
C MET A 80 1.61 -5.71 23.45
N THR A 81 1.88 -6.55 24.43
CA THR A 81 1.66 -6.24 25.85
C THR A 81 2.97 -5.78 26.48
N LYS A 82 2.99 -4.61 27.14
CA LYS A 82 4.17 -4.17 27.89
C LYS A 82 4.42 -5.11 29.07
N LEU A 83 5.69 -5.46 29.29
CA LEU A 83 6.10 -6.40 30.35
C LEU A 83 5.85 -5.83 31.76
N ASP A 84 5.91 -4.51 31.93
CA ASP A 84 5.93 -3.86 33.25
C ASP A 84 4.56 -3.48 33.83
N ASN A 85 3.48 -3.55 33.06
CA ASN A 85 2.12 -3.36 33.56
C ASN A 85 1.13 -3.93 32.54
N GLN A 86 0.51 -5.08 32.85
CA GLN A 86 -0.42 -5.82 31.98
C GLN A 86 -1.65 -5.03 31.47
N LYS A 87 -1.79 -3.74 31.81
CA LYS A 87 -2.89 -2.87 31.40
C LYS A 87 -2.62 -2.05 30.14
N ASP A 88 -1.37 -1.87 29.73
CA ASP A 88 -1.03 -1.09 28.53
C ASP A 88 -0.81 -1.99 27.31
N LYS A 89 -1.84 -2.08 26.46
CA LYS A 89 -1.79 -2.79 25.18
C LYS A 89 -1.38 -1.84 24.05
N ILE A 90 -0.28 -2.13 23.36
CA ILE A 90 0.15 -1.41 22.17
C ILE A 90 -0.44 -2.09 20.94
N ILE A 91 -1.24 -1.36 20.17
CA ILE A 91 -1.83 -1.83 18.92
C ILE A 91 -1.00 -1.30 17.75
N GLY A 92 -0.44 -2.19 16.96
CA GLY A 92 0.30 -1.87 15.74
C GLY A 92 -0.62 -1.44 14.58
N PRO A 93 -0.04 -0.92 13.49
CA PRO A 93 -0.82 -0.50 12.33
C PRO A 93 -1.50 -1.69 11.66
N LEU A 94 -2.59 -1.41 10.93
CA LEU A 94 -3.20 -2.39 10.04
C LEU A 94 -2.23 -2.75 8.91
N ARG A 95 -2.17 -4.05 8.61
CA ARG A 95 -1.31 -4.65 7.59
C ARG A 95 -2.09 -5.66 6.76
N ILE A 96 -1.57 -5.99 5.58
CA ILE A 96 -2.20 -6.90 4.61
C ILE A 96 -1.38 -8.18 4.46
N LEU A 97 -2.04 -9.32 4.28
CA LEU A 97 -1.45 -10.55 3.78
C LEU A 97 -2.01 -10.89 2.40
N PRO A 98 -1.16 -11.33 1.45
CA PRO A 98 0.29 -11.49 1.57
C PRO A 98 1.05 -10.13 1.53
N GLY A 99 2.36 -10.12 1.81
CA GLY A 99 3.23 -8.92 1.73
C GLY A 99 3.47 -8.13 3.04
N LYS A 100 2.61 -8.26 4.05
CA LYS A 100 2.77 -7.61 5.39
C LYS A 100 2.84 -6.08 5.36
N LEU A 101 2.35 -5.47 4.29
CA LEU A 101 2.43 -4.02 4.04
C LEU A 101 1.34 -3.27 4.81
N SER A 102 1.65 -2.03 5.23
CA SER A 102 0.69 -1.08 5.82
C SER A 102 -0.02 -0.21 4.77
N VAL A 103 0.17 -0.53 3.49
CA VAL A 103 -0.49 0.07 2.32
C VAL A 103 -1.09 -1.03 1.47
N SER A 104 -2.21 -0.75 0.79
CA SER A 104 -2.95 -1.73 0.00
C SER A 104 -2.58 -1.78 -1.47
N ARG A 105 -1.84 -0.78 -1.95
CA ARG A 105 -1.31 -0.71 -3.32
C ARG A 105 0.14 -0.25 -3.28
N THR A 106 0.95 -0.84 -4.14
CA THR A 106 2.39 -0.60 -4.21
C THR A 106 2.91 -1.06 -5.58
N LEU A 107 3.97 -0.42 -6.06
CA LEU A 107 4.79 -0.91 -7.16
C LEU A 107 5.85 -1.85 -6.58
N GLY A 108 6.18 -2.92 -7.29
CA GLY A 108 7.07 -3.95 -6.75
C GLY A 108 6.38 -4.76 -5.65
N ASP A 109 7.09 -4.98 -4.54
CA ASP A 109 6.69 -5.83 -3.41
C ASP A 109 6.17 -7.19 -3.90
N ILE A 110 7.07 -7.99 -4.49
CA ILE A 110 6.71 -9.27 -5.10
C ILE A 110 6.00 -10.22 -4.13
N GLU A 111 6.26 -10.11 -2.83
CA GLU A 111 5.60 -10.91 -1.79
C GLU A 111 4.11 -10.55 -1.60
N ALA A 112 3.65 -9.44 -2.18
CA ALA A 112 2.26 -8.98 -2.14
C ALA A 112 1.48 -9.25 -3.45
N LYS A 113 2.12 -9.88 -4.45
CA LYS A 113 1.55 -10.19 -5.77
C LYS A 113 1.23 -11.68 -5.88
#